data_AF-A0A2G4RG83-F1
#
_entry.id   AF-A0A2G4RG83-F1
#
_cell.length_a   1.000
_cell.length_b   1.000
_cell.length_c   1.000
_cell.angle_alpha   90.00
_cell.angle_beta   90.00
_cell.angle_gamma   90.00
#
_symmetry.space_group_name_H-M   'P 1'
#
loop_
_entity.id
_entity.type
_entity.pdbx_description
1 polymer ?
#
loop_
_entity_poly.entity_id
_entity_poly.type
_entity_poly.pdbx_seq_one_letter_code
_entity_poly.pdbx_strand_id
1 'polypeptide(L)'
;MAYGAPTNLDLSACNVTATGGSTMQTLADLGKAVADNATAVAAAQDAASAAQTTAAAASASAGTAQTNATAAAASAATALTTAQDAQTTAAAAQTTANAAVPTSMAGQPNGYSALDNYAGILVPTSTQDNKTSVITFNEGVTASGAQSVLNFYGSGASNKPAQIWSITDSDKNTALTLNYIQRVRSYGDGYTDLGMASMAWNNIYSKTAVQVTSDATQKTIIGSLGDANYADGQKLASALFGLNTAMFQLNASIATKGAANARLHAGFIAQQVEAAITAAGLDPAKYALWTNSPVYETTEVDTGKKDAQGNAIIENVTSLKKDARGNQVYTQMLRYDQILCVLFEACKAKIAAQDNALAALTTRVAALEAKSAAPATGSAS
;
A
#
# COMPACT_ATOMS: atom_id res chain seq x y z
N MET A 1 90.42 55.20 -112.46
CA MET A 1 91.53 55.36 -111.50
C MET A 1 91.21 54.48 -110.30
N ALA A 2 91.94 53.37 -110.12
CA ALA A 2 91.74 52.50 -108.97
C ALA A 2 92.41 53.15 -107.75
N TYR A 3 91.62 53.83 -106.90
CA TYR A 3 92.06 54.20 -105.56
C TYR A 3 91.97 52.93 -104.71
N GLY A 4 93.12 52.38 -104.31
CA GLY A 4 93.19 51.24 -103.41
C GLY A 4 92.50 51.56 -102.09
N ALA A 5 91.63 50.66 -101.62
CA ALA A 5 91.12 50.73 -100.26
C ALA A 5 92.30 50.70 -99.29
N PRO A 6 92.41 51.66 -98.34
CA PRO A 6 93.50 51.65 -97.38
C PRO A 6 93.39 50.40 -96.51
N THR A 7 94.27 49.43 -96.75
CA THR A 7 94.55 48.32 -95.85
C THR A 7 95.58 48.82 -94.84
N ASN A 8 95.35 48.60 -93.54
CA ASN A 8 96.12 49.16 -92.40
C ASN A 8 95.72 50.56 -91.92
N LEU A 9 94.43 50.91 -91.95
CA LEU A 9 93.95 52.05 -91.16
C LEU A 9 93.90 51.64 -89.68
N ASP A 10 94.90 52.05 -88.90
CA ASP A 10 94.94 51.84 -87.46
C ASP A 10 93.98 52.81 -86.78
N LEU A 11 92.76 52.34 -86.49
CA LEU A 11 91.72 53.09 -85.82
C LEU A 11 91.80 52.97 -84.28
N SER A 12 92.86 52.35 -83.73
CA SER A 12 93.02 52.19 -82.27
C SER A 12 93.22 53.52 -81.54
N ALA A 13 93.69 54.56 -82.22
CA ALA A 13 93.85 55.92 -81.70
C ALA A 13 92.64 56.85 -81.98
N CYS A 14 91.55 56.34 -82.58
CA CYS A 14 90.34 57.12 -82.82
C CYS A 14 89.49 57.21 -81.55
N ASN A 15 89.27 58.44 -81.09
CA ASN A 15 88.40 58.73 -79.97
C ASN A 15 86.95 58.81 -80.44
N VAL A 16 86.07 58.03 -79.83
CA VAL A 16 84.63 58.00 -80.11
C VAL A 16 83.85 58.30 -78.84
N THR A 17 82.71 58.99 -78.98
CA THR A 17 81.85 59.35 -77.85
C THR A 17 80.54 58.57 -77.97
N ALA A 18 80.19 57.77 -76.96
CA ALA A 18 78.95 57.00 -76.97
C ALA A 18 77.68 57.84 -76.70
N THR A 19 77.83 59.04 -76.12
CA THR A 19 76.71 59.88 -75.63
C THR A 19 76.69 61.30 -76.21
N GLY A 20 77.58 61.61 -77.16
CA GLY A 20 77.70 62.96 -77.74
C GLY A 20 78.27 64.03 -76.81
N GLY A 21 78.91 63.65 -75.69
CA GLY A 21 79.49 64.56 -74.69
C GLY A 21 81.00 64.37 -74.45
N SER A 22 81.60 65.30 -73.68
CA SER A 22 83.04 65.60 -73.50
C SER A 22 83.99 64.47 -73.03
N THR A 23 83.48 63.25 -72.86
CA THR A 23 84.28 62.10 -72.42
C THR A 23 84.63 61.24 -73.63
N MET A 24 85.87 61.42 -74.13
CA MET A 24 86.39 60.62 -75.23
C MET A 24 86.87 59.26 -74.73
N GLN A 25 86.43 58.18 -75.38
CA GLN A 25 86.88 56.81 -75.09
C GLN A 25 87.57 56.22 -76.33
N THR A 26 88.47 55.27 -76.13
CA THR A 26 89.01 54.48 -77.23
C THR A 26 87.93 53.51 -77.73
N LEU A 27 88.01 53.09 -78.99
CA LEU A 27 87.08 52.10 -79.54
C LEU A 27 87.08 50.76 -78.76
N ALA A 28 88.22 50.41 -78.14
CA ALA A 28 88.36 49.23 -77.29
C ALA A 28 87.59 49.37 -75.96
N ASP A 29 87.63 50.54 -75.32
CA ASP A 29 86.87 50.82 -74.09
C ASP A 29 85.36 50.75 -74.35
N LEU A 30 84.91 51.24 -75.50
CA LEU A 30 83.51 51.13 -75.91
C LEU A 30 83.09 49.67 -76.13
N GLY A 31 83.94 48.86 -76.78
CA GLY A 31 83.69 47.43 -76.96
C GLY A 31 83.59 46.68 -75.62
N LYS A 32 84.45 47.02 -74.65
CA LYS A 32 84.38 46.48 -73.29
C LYS A 32 83.09 46.90 -72.57
N ALA A 33 82.71 48.17 -72.63
CA ALA A 33 81.49 48.67 -72.00
C ALA A 33 80.23 48.00 -72.57
N VAL A 34 80.18 47.75 -73.89
CA VAL A 34 79.09 47.00 -74.53
C VAL A 34 79.03 45.56 -74.04
N ALA A 35 80.18 44.88 -73.91
CA ALA A 35 80.24 43.51 -73.40
C ALA A 35 79.83 43.42 -71.91
N ASP A 36 80.28 44.36 -71.09
CA ASP A 36 79.92 44.45 -69.67
C ASP A 36 78.40 44.72 -69.53
N ASN A 37 77.84 45.62 -70.35
CA ASN A 37 76.39 45.86 -70.40
C ASN A 37 75.59 44.64 -70.87
N ALA A 38 76.06 43.93 -71.89
CA ALA A 38 75.41 42.69 -72.35
C ALA A 38 75.39 41.64 -71.23
N THR A 39 76.48 41.53 -70.47
CA THR A 39 76.57 40.64 -69.30
C THR A 39 75.62 41.08 -68.18
N ALA A 40 75.54 42.37 -67.88
CA ALA A 40 74.61 42.92 -66.89
C ALA A 40 73.15 42.70 -67.28
N VAL A 41 72.82 42.87 -68.57
CA VAL A 41 71.47 42.60 -69.10
C VAL A 41 71.13 41.11 -68.98
N ALA A 42 72.04 40.21 -69.32
CA ALA A 42 71.83 38.77 -69.15
C ALA A 42 71.60 38.40 -67.68
N ALA A 43 72.42 38.92 -66.76
CA ALA A 43 72.25 38.70 -65.32
C ALA A 43 70.91 39.27 -64.80
N ALA A 44 70.47 40.42 -65.30
CA ALA A 44 69.18 41.00 -64.97
C ALA A 44 68.01 40.16 -65.49
N GLN A 45 68.14 39.57 -66.69
CA GLN A 45 67.16 38.64 -67.25
C GLN A 45 67.07 37.35 -66.42
N ASP A 46 68.20 36.76 -66.05
CA ASP A 46 68.25 35.57 -65.19
C ASP A 46 67.59 35.84 -63.82
N ALA A 47 67.91 36.99 -63.20
CA ALA A 47 67.30 37.41 -61.94
C ALA A 47 65.78 37.62 -62.08
N ALA A 48 65.32 38.22 -63.19
CA ALA A 48 63.89 38.39 -63.46
C ALA A 48 63.17 37.05 -63.63
N SER A 49 63.77 36.10 -64.36
CA SER A 49 63.24 34.74 -64.51
C SER A 49 63.18 33.98 -63.18
N ALA A 50 64.22 34.08 -62.36
CA ALA A 50 64.23 33.50 -61.02
C ALA A 50 63.13 34.11 -60.14
N ALA A 51 62.99 35.45 -60.14
CA ALA A 51 61.93 36.14 -59.41
C ALA A 51 60.53 35.72 -59.87
N GLN A 52 60.33 35.53 -61.18
CA GLN A 52 59.07 35.04 -61.74
C GLN A 52 58.74 33.61 -61.27
N THR A 53 59.75 32.74 -61.21
CA THR A 53 59.58 31.38 -60.68
C THR A 53 59.24 31.39 -59.19
N THR A 54 59.92 32.22 -58.40
CA THR A 54 59.60 32.38 -56.97
C THR A 54 58.18 32.93 -56.77
N ALA A 55 57.77 33.92 -57.56
CA ALA A 55 56.42 34.48 -57.50
C ALA A 55 55.35 33.44 -57.86
N ALA A 56 55.59 32.61 -58.88
CA ALA A 56 54.70 31.52 -59.25
C ALA A 56 54.57 30.48 -58.12
N ALA A 57 55.69 30.09 -57.50
CA ALA A 57 55.69 29.15 -56.36
C ALA A 57 54.98 29.73 -55.12
N ALA A 58 55.16 31.02 -54.83
CA ALA A 58 54.46 31.71 -53.76
C ALA A 58 52.94 31.78 -54.01
N SER A 59 52.52 32.06 -55.25
CA SER A 59 51.11 32.06 -55.65
C SER A 59 50.48 30.68 -55.50
N ALA A 60 51.16 29.62 -55.93
CA ALA A 60 50.70 28.24 -55.74
C ALA A 60 50.55 27.88 -54.25
N SER A 61 51.53 28.25 -53.43
CA SER A 61 51.50 28.02 -51.98
C SER A 61 50.35 28.77 -51.30
N ALA A 62 50.08 30.01 -51.70
CA ALA A 62 48.93 30.79 -51.23
C ALA A 62 47.60 30.14 -51.62
N GLY A 63 47.50 29.60 -52.85
CA GLY A 63 46.36 28.82 -53.31
C GLY A 63 46.09 27.59 -52.42
N THR A 64 47.12 26.80 -52.13
CA THR A 64 47.01 25.65 -51.21
C THR A 64 46.60 26.07 -49.80
N ALA A 65 47.19 27.16 -49.27
CA ALA A 65 46.83 27.67 -47.94
C ALA A 65 45.34 28.09 -47.87
N GLN A 66 44.83 28.75 -48.91
CA GLN A 66 43.42 29.13 -49.00
C GLN A 66 42.49 27.90 -49.04
N THR A 67 42.84 26.87 -49.82
CA THR A 67 42.09 25.61 -49.86
C THR A 67 42.07 24.93 -48.49
N ASN A 68 43.21 24.84 -47.82
CA ASN A 68 43.32 24.25 -46.49
C ASN A 68 42.51 25.03 -45.44
N ALA A 69 42.56 26.36 -45.47
CA ALA A 69 41.77 27.21 -44.58
C ALA A 69 40.26 27.02 -44.79
N THR A 70 39.83 26.92 -46.05
CA THR A 70 38.42 26.68 -46.40
C THR A 70 37.96 25.30 -45.92
N ALA A 71 38.79 24.27 -46.12
CA ALA A 71 38.50 22.91 -45.63
C ALA A 71 38.42 22.88 -44.09
N ALA A 72 39.35 23.53 -43.39
CA ALA A 72 39.35 23.62 -41.93
C ALA A 72 38.10 24.36 -41.40
N ALA A 73 37.68 25.44 -42.05
CA ALA A 73 36.45 26.16 -41.69
C ALA A 73 35.20 25.28 -41.87
N ALA A 74 35.13 24.52 -42.96
CA ALA A 74 34.04 23.57 -43.18
C ALA A 74 34.02 22.46 -42.12
N SER A 75 35.17 21.87 -41.79
CA SER A 75 35.29 20.88 -40.72
C SER A 75 34.88 21.44 -39.36
N ALA A 76 35.28 22.68 -39.04
CA ALA A 76 34.88 23.35 -37.80
C ALA A 76 33.38 23.59 -37.72
N ALA A 77 32.74 23.98 -38.83
CA ALA A 77 31.28 24.14 -38.91
C ALA A 77 30.55 22.81 -38.67
N THR A 78 31.00 21.72 -39.31
CA THR A 78 30.44 20.37 -39.08
C THR A 78 30.62 19.92 -37.64
N ALA A 79 31.77 20.16 -37.03
CA ALA A 79 32.03 19.83 -35.63
C ALA A 79 31.12 20.62 -34.68
N LEU A 80 30.87 21.91 -34.97
CA LEU A 80 29.95 22.74 -34.21
C LEU A 80 28.51 22.21 -34.28
N THR A 81 28.02 21.89 -35.48
CA THR A 81 26.68 21.28 -35.64
C THR A 81 26.57 19.97 -34.86
N THR A 82 27.58 19.10 -34.97
CA THR A 82 27.60 17.82 -34.23
C THR A 82 27.54 18.04 -32.71
N ALA A 83 28.26 19.04 -32.20
CA ALA A 83 28.24 19.38 -30.78
C ALA A 83 26.87 19.92 -30.31
N GLN A 84 26.22 20.74 -31.14
CA GLN A 84 24.87 21.27 -30.86
C GLN A 84 23.80 20.17 -30.86
N ASP A 85 23.87 19.23 -31.81
CA ASP A 85 22.97 18.08 -31.88
C ASP A 85 23.16 17.15 -30.67
N ALA A 86 24.41 16.91 -30.26
CA ALA A 86 24.73 16.14 -29.06
C ALA A 86 24.20 16.82 -27.79
N GLN A 87 24.34 18.14 -27.67
CA GLN A 87 23.81 18.91 -26.54
C GLN A 87 22.27 18.80 -26.47
N THR A 88 21.59 18.94 -27.61
CA THR A 88 20.13 18.82 -27.69
C THR A 88 19.66 17.42 -27.30
N THR A 89 20.35 16.39 -27.81
CA THR A 89 20.07 14.98 -27.48
C THR A 89 20.26 14.69 -26.00
N ALA A 90 21.35 15.20 -25.40
CA ALA A 90 21.62 15.04 -23.98
C ALA A 90 20.56 15.73 -23.10
N ALA A 91 20.11 16.94 -23.47
CA ALA A 91 19.06 17.64 -22.75
C ALA A 91 17.70 16.89 -22.78
N ALA A 92 17.35 16.31 -23.94
CA ALA A 92 16.15 15.48 -24.09
C ALA A 92 16.24 14.19 -23.27
N ALA A 93 17.40 13.52 -23.26
CA ALA A 93 17.65 12.33 -22.45
C ALA A 93 17.54 12.64 -20.94
N GLN A 94 18.11 13.76 -20.48
CA GLN A 94 18.02 14.19 -19.08
C GLN A 94 16.59 14.48 -18.66
N THR A 95 15.80 15.13 -19.53
CA THR A 95 14.37 15.40 -19.27
C THR A 95 13.59 14.09 -19.12
N THR A 96 13.86 13.11 -20.00
CA THR A 96 13.23 11.79 -19.96
C THR A 96 13.63 11.03 -18.69
N ALA A 97 14.90 11.06 -18.31
CA ALA A 97 15.40 10.41 -17.09
C ALA A 97 14.79 11.02 -15.82
N ASN A 98 14.64 12.34 -15.76
CA ASN A 98 14.01 13.03 -14.62
C ASN A 98 12.51 12.73 -14.50
N ALA A 99 11.83 12.42 -15.60
CA ALA A 99 10.42 12.03 -15.61
C ALA A 99 10.22 10.53 -15.30
N ALA A 100 11.25 9.70 -15.46
CA ALA A 100 11.18 8.28 -15.14
C ALA A 100 11.17 8.09 -13.62
N VAL A 101 10.20 7.33 -13.11
CA VAL A 101 10.21 6.87 -11.72
C VAL A 101 11.25 5.75 -11.61
N PRO A 102 12.38 5.94 -10.90
CA PRO A 102 13.44 4.94 -10.88
C PRO A 102 12.95 3.69 -10.16
N THR A 103 13.25 2.49 -10.70
CA THR A 103 12.91 1.22 -10.03
C THR A 103 13.59 1.08 -8.68
N SER A 104 14.69 1.80 -8.44
CA SER A 104 15.34 1.90 -7.13
C SER A 104 14.46 2.58 -6.07
N MET A 105 13.44 3.35 -6.47
CA MET A 105 12.46 3.96 -5.56
C MET A 105 11.28 3.04 -5.23
N ALA A 106 11.20 1.87 -5.87
CA ALA A 106 10.17 0.88 -5.58
C ALA A 106 10.33 0.38 -4.14
N GLY A 107 9.29 0.55 -3.33
CA GLY A 107 9.26 0.11 -1.93
C GLY A 107 10.16 0.90 -0.97
N GLN A 108 10.77 2.00 -1.41
CA GLN A 108 11.60 2.86 -0.55
C GLN A 108 10.76 3.92 0.19
N PRO A 109 11.25 4.46 1.33
CA PRO A 109 10.65 5.65 1.94
C PRO A 109 10.51 6.79 0.92
N ASN A 110 9.34 7.44 0.88
CA ASN A 110 8.98 8.47 -0.11
C ASN A 110 9.01 8.00 -1.59
N GLY A 111 9.10 6.69 -1.82
CA GLY A 111 9.01 6.07 -3.13
C GLY A 111 7.58 5.69 -3.51
N TYR A 112 7.43 4.63 -4.31
CA TYR A 112 6.13 4.10 -4.74
C TYR A 112 5.98 2.62 -4.35
N SER A 113 4.74 2.15 -4.22
CA SER A 113 4.46 0.72 -3.99
C SER A 113 4.61 -0.06 -5.31
N ALA A 114 5.48 -1.06 -5.31
CA ALA A 114 5.69 -1.92 -6.48
C ALA A 114 4.49 -2.87 -6.69
N LEU A 115 4.39 -3.45 -7.89
CA LEU A 115 3.52 -4.61 -8.12
C LEU A 115 4.34 -5.90 -7.95
N ASP A 116 3.74 -6.93 -7.36
CA ASP A 116 4.32 -8.28 -7.33
C ASP A 116 4.08 -9.02 -8.66
N ASN A 117 4.58 -10.27 -8.74
CA ASN A 117 4.43 -11.11 -9.93
C ASN A 117 2.97 -11.49 -10.25
N TYR A 118 2.04 -11.25 -9.33
CA TYR A 118 0.60 -11.48 -9.47
C TYR A 118 -0.17 -10.16 -9.65
N ALA A 119 0.52 -9.06 -9.92
CA ALA A 119 -0.02 -7.71 -10.02
C ALA A 119 -0.69 -7.17 -8.73
N GLY A 120 -0.35 -7.74 -7.58
CA GLY A 120 -0.72 -7.22 -6.26
C GLY A 120 0.13 -6.03 -5.85
N ILE A 121 -0.47 -5.02 -5.21
CA ILE A 121 0.26 -3.86 -4.67
C ILE A 121 1.07 -4.29 -3.44
N LEU A 122 2.39 -4.13 -3.52
CA LEU A 122 3.31 -4.41 -2.42
C LEU A 122 3.49 -3.14 -1.56
N VAL A 123 2.86 -3.13 -0.38
CA VAL A 123 3.04 -2.08 0.62
C VAL A 123 4.13 -2.53 1.61
N PRO A 124 5.37 -2.03 1.48
CA PRO A 124 6.51 -2.52 2.26
C PRO A 124 6.30 -2.23 3.75
N THR A 125 6.34 -3.29 4.57
CA THR A 125 6.52 -3.13 6.02
C THR A 125 8.03 -2.94 6.26
N SER A 126 8.44 -1.91 7.01
CA SER A 126 9.83 -1.89 7.49
C SER A 126 9.98 -3.00 8.54
N THR A 127 11.04 -3.81 8.44
CA THR A 127 11.32 -5.00 9.28
C THR A 127 11.52 -4.75 10.78
N GLN A 128 11.21 -3.56 11.29
CA GLN A 128 11.19 -3.30 12.73
C GLN A 128 9.82 -3.64 13.29
N ASP A 129 9.83 -4.46 14.34
CA ASP A 129 8.69 -4.85 15.14
C ASP A 129 7.66 -3.71 15.27
N ASN A 130 6.41 -4.07 14.97
CA ASN A 130 5.23 -3.30 15.30
C ASN A 130 4.92 -2.04 14.45
N LYS A 131 5.64 -1.84 13.34
CA LYS A 131 5.21 -0.90 12.28
C LYS A 131 4.18 -1.52 11.34
N THR A 132 2.95 -1.02 11.40
CA THR A 132 1.86 -1.42 10.50
C THR A 132 2.06 -0.84 9.09
N SER A 133 1.99 -1.68 8.05
CA SER A 133 1.78 -1.16 6.68
C SER A 133 0.37 -0.59 6.59
N VAL A 134 0.25 0.70 6.30
CA VAL A 134 -1.04 1.38 6.18
C VAL A 134 -1.21 1.89 4.76
N ILE A 135 -2.40 1.65 4.19
CA ILE A 135 -2.88 2.37 3.01
C ILE A 135 -3.83 3.43 3.52
N THR A 136 -3.41 4.70 3.46
CA THR A 136 -4.24 5.83 3.88
C THR A 136 -4.98 6.40 2.68
N PHE A 137 -6.31 6.37 2.74
CA PHE A 137 -7.17 7.12 1.83
C PHE A 137 -7.54 8.43 2.56
N ASN A 138 -6.92 9.55 2.18
CA ASN A 138 -7.19 10.85 2.77
C ASN A 138 -8.15 11.65 1.88
N GLU A 139 -9.24 12.13 2.46
CA GLU A 139 -10.21 13.00 1.81
C GLU A 139 -9.69 14.44 1.90
N GLY A 140 -8.76 14.79 1.00
CA GLY A 140 -8.06 16.08 0.98
C GLY A 140 -8.92 17.33 0.70
N VAL A 141 -10.22 17.30 0.97
CA VAL A 141 -11.13 18.44 0.77
C VAL A 141 -12.18 18.47 1.87
N THR A 142 -12.25 19.58 2.59
CA THR A 142 -13.28 20.00 3.57
C THR A 142 -14.68 20.18 2.96
N ALA A 143 -14.95 19.54 1.82
CA ALA A 143 -16.24 19.57 1.15
C ALA A 143 -17.14 18.47 1.73
N SER A 144 -18.32 18.85 2.20
CA SER A 144 -19.38 17.93 2.60
C SER A 144 -19.64 16.91 1.47
N GLY A 145 -19.32 15.63 1.69
CA GLY A 145 -19.60 14.53 0.76
C GLY A 145 -18.39 13.87 0.08
N ALA A 146 -17.16 14.19 0.47
CA ALA A 146 -15.98 13.40 0.08
C ALA A 146 -16.08 11.95 0.62
N GLN A 147 -15.49 10.98 -0.10
CA GLN A 147 -15.62 9.54 0.17
C GLN A 147 -14.32 8.80 -0.10
N SER A 148 -14.01 7.84 0.76
CA SER A 148 -12.90 6.90 0.60
C SER A 148 -13.41 5.53 0.15
N VAL A 149 -12.98 5.08 -1.03
CA VAL A 149 -13.53 3.90 -1.71
C VAL A 149 -12.42 3.01 -2.27
N LEU A 150 -12.49 1.70 -1.99
CA LEU A 150 -11.72 0.66 -2.68
C LEU A 150 -12.65 -0.12 -3.61
N ASN A 151 -12.42 -0.02 -4.92
CA ASN A 151 -13.21 -0.71 -5.94
C ASN A 151 -12.48 -1.96 -6.41
N PHE A 152 -13.20 -3.08 -6.47
CA PHE A 152 -12.71 -4.32 -7.07
C PHE A 152 -13.36 -4.49 -8.43
N TYR A 153 -12.55 -4.55 -9.49
CA TYR A 153 -13.01 -4.75 -10.86
C TYR A 153 -12.75 -6.18 -11.30
N GLY A 154 -13.69 -6.76 -12.03
CA GLY A 154 -13.43 -7.95 -12.84
C GLY A 154 -12.64 -7.57 -14.10
N SER A 155 -11.86 -8.49 -14.65
CA SER A 155 -11.06 -8.27 -15.86
C SER A 155 -11.87 -7.61 -16.99
N GLY A 156 -11.44 -6.43 -17.43
CA GLY A 156 -12.03 -5.70 -18.56
C GLY A 156 -13.45 -5.17 -18.35
N ALA A 157 -13.99 -5.22 -17.12
CA ALA A 157 -15.36 -4.81 -16.84
C ALA A 157 -15.46 -3.35 -16.37
N SER A 158 -16.44 -2.61 -16.88
CA SER A 158 -16.85 -1.30 -16.34
C SER A 158 -17.64 -1.42 -15.03
N ASN A 159 -18.10 -2.64 -14.69
CA ASN A 159 -18.89 -2.93 -13.50
C ASN A 159 -18.00 -3.41 -12.35
N LYS A 160 -18.30 -2.93 -11.14
CA LYS A 160 -17.59 -3.24 -9.90
C LYS A 160 -18.26 -4.45 -9.21
N PRO A 161 -17.72 -5.68 -9.31
CA PRO A 161 -18.27 -6.84 -8.60
C PRO A 161 -18.20 -6.72 -7.07
N ALA A 162 -17.32 -5.89 -6.52
CA ALA A 162 -17.29 -5.60 -5.09
C ALA A 162 -16.72 -4.19 -4.82
N GLN A 163 -17.10 -3.62 -3.69
CA GLN A 163 -16.59 -2.34 -3.24
C GLN A 163 -16.56 -2.30 -1.70
N ILE A 164 -15.47 -1.77 -1.15
CA ILE A 164 -15.38 -1.36 0.25
C ILE A 164 -15.46 0.17 0.28
N TRP A 165 -16.41 0.71 1.04
CA TRP A 165 -16.66 2.15 1.05
C TRP A 165 -16.87 2.65 2.47
N SER A 166 -16.01 3.59 2.88
CA SER A 166 -16.15 4.35 4.11
C SER A 166 -17.13 5.51 3.92
N ILE A 167 -18.14 5.56 4.77
CA ILE A 167 -19.14 6.63 4.80
C ILE A 167 -19.30 7.20 6.20
N THR A 168 -19.86 8.40 6.28
CA THR A 168 -20.43 8.92 7.53
C THR A 168 -21.94 8.89 7.38
N ASP A 169 -22.62 8.12 8.23
CA ASP A 169 -24.07 8.04 8.27
C ASP A 169 -24.70 9.35 8.76
N SER A 170 -26.02 9.49 8.58
CA SER A 170 -26.75 10.71 8.97
C SER A 170 -26.74 10.99 10.47
N ASP A 171 -26.47 9.97 11.29
CA ASP A 171 -26.27 10.08 12.73
C ASP A 171 -24.82 10.44 13.12
N LYS A 172 -23.98 10.74 12.12
CA LYS A 172 -22.55 11.10 12.23
C LYS A 172 -21.65 9.95 12.66
N ASN A 173 -22.14 8.71 12.68
CA ASN A 173 -21.27 7.56 12.88
C ASN A 173 -20.55 7.22 11.57
N THR A 174 -19.28 6.85 11.66
CA THR A 174 -18.54 6.31 10.53
C THR A 174 -18.93 4.85 10.31
N ALA A 175 -19.22 4.47 9.06
CA ALA A 175 -19.55 3.10 8.69
C ALA A 175 -18.64 2.59 7.58
N LEU A 176 -18.32 1.30 7.64
CA LEU A 176 -17.66 0.56 6.57
C LEU A 176 -18.71 -0.27 5.84
N THR A 177 -18.97 0.04 4.57
CA THR A 177 -19.96 -0.67 3.75
C THR A 177 -19.29 -1.62 2.77
N LEU A 178 -19.97 -2.73 2.51
CA LEU A 178 -19.57 -3.75 1.54
C LEU A 178 -20.63 -3.81 0.42
N ASN A 179 -20.36 -3.15 -0.70
CA ASN A 179 -21.33 -2.97 -1.78
C ASN A 179 -21.11 -3.96 -2.92
N TYR A 180 -22.20 -4.24 -3.65
CA TYR A 180 -22.26 -5.13 -4.82
C TYR A 180 -21.94 -6.62 -4.53
N ILE A 181 -21.73 -6.98 -3.27
CA ILE A 181 -21.54 -8.37 -2.84
C ILE A 181 -22.84 -8.97 -2.30
N GLN A 182 -22.94 -10.30 -2.36
CA GLN A 182 -24.09 -11.03 -1.82
C GLN A 182 -23.80 -11.71 -0.48
N ARG A 183 -22.53 -11.94 -0.15
CA ARG A 183 -22.11 -12.76 1.00
C ARG A 183 -20.79 -12.26 1.57
N VAL A 184 -20.71 -12.26 2.90
CA VAL A 184 -19.48 -12.18 3.68
C VAL A 184 -19.33 -13.52 4.39
N ARG A 185 -18.20 -14.20 4.24
CA ARG A 185 -17.98 -15.54 4.78
C ARG A 185 -16.53 -15.74 5.24
N SER A 186 -16.34 -16.70 6.14
CA SER A 186 -15.02 -17.22 6.49
C SER A 186 -14.34 -17.87 5.26
N TYR A 187 -13.01 -17.91 5.29
CA TYR A 187 -12.20 -18.63 4.31
C TYR A 187 -12.51 -20.13 4.31
N GLY A 188 -12.62 -20.72 5.51
CA GLY A 188 -12.91 -22.14 5.73
C GLY A 188 -14.09 -22.35 6.68
N ASP A 189 -14.68 -23.55 6.61
CA ASP A 189 -15.76 -23.95 7.52
C ASP A 189 -15.26 -24.01 8.97
N GLY A 190 -15.99 -23.36 9.89
CA GLY A 190 -15.61 -23.25 11.30
C GLY A 190 -14.28 -22.55 11.61
N TYR A 191 -13.66 -21.83 10.66
CA TYR A 191 -12.27 -21.35 10.81
C TYR A 191 -12.11 -19.96 11.45
N THR A 192 -13.08 -19.05 11.26
CA THR A 192 -12.95 -17.64 11.69
C THR A 192 -14.16 -17.21 12.51
N ASP A 193 -13.90 -16.56 13.65
CA ASP A 193 -14.91 -15.98 14.52
C ASP A 193 -15.38 -14.60 14.04
N LEU A 194 -16.63 -14.25 14.36
CA LEU A 194 -17.17 -12.90 14.16
C LEU A 194 -17.10 -12.11 15.47
N GLY A 195 -15.99 -11.40 15.65
CA GLY A 195 -15.69 -10.67 16.89
C GLY A 195 -15.05 -11.56 17.97
N MET A 196 -14.76 -10.96 19.13
CA MET A 196 -14.17 -11.66 20.28
C MET A 196 -14.59 -10.99 21.61
N ALA A 197 -14.27 -11.60 22.75
CA ALA A 197 -14.81 -11.21 24.07
C ALA A 197 -14.62 -9.73 24.45
N SER A 198 -13.54 -9.08 24.01
CA SER A 198 -13.28 -7.65 24.23
C SER A 198 -13.50 -6.76 23.00
N MET A 199 -13.96 -7.35 21.89
CA MET A 199 -14.25 -6.69 20.61
C MET A 199 -15.61 -7.21 20.10
N ALA A 200 -16.61 -7.13 20.98
CA ALA A 200 -17.97 -7.59 20.70
C ALA A 200 -18.72 -6.56 19.85
N TRP A 201 -19.55 -7.06 18.94
CA TRP A 201 -20.49 -6.22 18.21
C TRP A 201 -21.59 -5.72 19.14
N ASN A 202 -21.91 -4.43 19.07
CA ASN A 202 -22.96 -3.85 19.92
C ASN A 202 -24.35 -4.42 19.59
N ASN A 203 -24.64 -4.66 18.30
CA ASN A 203 -25.89 -5.25 17.83
C ASN A 203 -25.64 -6.09 16.57
N ILE A 204 -26.55 -7.03 16.30
CA ILE A 204 -26.63 -7.77 15.04
C ILE A 204 -28.05 -7.60 14.49
N TYR A 205 -28.18 -6.96 13.33
CA TYR A 205 -29.46 -6.81 12.63
C TYR A 205 -29.52 -7.83 11.50
N SER A 206 -30.38 -8.84 11.61
CA SER A 206 -30.60 -9.87 10.59
C SER A 206 -32.06 -9.93 10.17
N LYS A 207 -32.33 -10.19 8.89
CA LYS A 207 -33.70 -10.35 8.37
C LYS A 207 -34.33 -11.68 8.77
N THR A 208 -33.50 -12.71 8.98
CA THR A 208 -33.90 -14.05 9.42
C THR A 208 -33.08 -14.47 10.62
N ALA A 209 -33.55 -15.48 11.36
CA ALA A 209 -32.84 -16.04 12.50
C ALA A 209 -31.46 -16.60 12.10
N VAL A 210 -30.52 -16.59 13.04
CA VAL A 210 -29.20 -17.21 12.90
C VAL A 210 -29.37 -18.73 12.81
N GLN A 211 -28.66 -19.35 11.86
CA GLN A 211 -28.66 -20.80 11.68
C GLN A 211 -27.40 -21.39 12.31
N VAL A 212 -27.53 -22.52 12.99
CA VAL A 212 -26.42 -23.27 13.60
C VAL A 212 -26.39 -24.70 13.06
N THR A 213 -25.21 -25.26 12.88
CA THR A 213 -25.08 -26.63 12.38
C THR A 213 -25.68 -27.62 13.38
N SER A 214 -26.66 -28.40 12.92
CA SER A 214 -27.35 -29.39 13.75
C SER A 214 -27.56 -30.74 13.09
N ASP A 215 -26.74 -31.06 12.11
CA ASP A 215 -26.73 -32.36 11.44
C ASP A 215 -26.26 -33.46 12.41
N ALA A 216 -26.95 -34.60 12.42
CA ALA A 216 -26.61 -35.75 13.25
C ALA A 216 -25.26 -36.37 12.87
N THR A 217 -24.84 -36.26 11.61
CA THR A 217 -23.53 -36.75 11.14
C THR A 217 -22.35 -35.96 11.70
N GLN A 218 -22.60 -34.78 12.27
CA GLN A 218 -21.58 -33.92 12.88
C GLN A 218 -21.59 -33.96 14.41
N LYS A 219 -22.40 -34.84 15.03
CA LYS A 219 -22.60 -34.87 16.48
C LYS A 219 -22.51 -36.28 17.03
N THR A 220 -21.86 -36.42 18.18
CA THR A 220 -21.97 -37.62 19.01
C THR A 220 -23.00 -37.36 20.09
N ILE A 221 -24.11 -38.12 20.09
CA ILE A 221 -25.15 -38.00 21.11
C ILE A 221 -24.71 -38.81 22.34
N ILE A 222 -24.50 -38.12 23.47
CA ILE A 222 -24.04 -38.74 24.73
C ILE A 222 -25.17 -39.02 25.73
N GLY A 223 -26.38 -38.54 25.44
CA GLY A 223 -27.53 -38.67 26.33
C GLY A 223 -28.67 -37.73 25.96
N SER A 224 -29.80 -37.88 26.66
CA SER A 224 -30.97 -37.00 26.54
C SER A 224 -31.27 -36.35 27.89
N LEU A 225 -31.56 -35.04 27.90
CA LEU A 225 -31.97 -34.33 29.12
C LEU A 225 -33.33 -34.82 29.66
N GLY A 226 -34.15 -35.45 28.80
CA GLY A 226 -35.40 -36.09 29.21
C GLY A 226 -35.22 -37.48 29.83
N ASP A 227 -34.02 -38.07 29.75
CA ASP A 227 -33.73 -39.36 30.41
C ASP A 227 -33.39 -39.13 31.88
N ALA A 228 -34.25 -39.64 32.76
CA ALA A 228 -34.07 -39.56 34.21
C ALA A 228 -32.78 -40.25 34.70
N ASN A 229 -32.24 -41.21 33.93
CA ASN A 229 -30.98 -41.88 34.26
C ASN A 229 -29.75 -41.07 33.86
N TYR A 230 -29.90 -40.01 33.05
CA TYR A 230 -28.81 -39.11 32.73
C TYR A 230 -28.60 -38.12 33.88
N ALA A 231 -27.96 -38.59 34.94
CA ALA A 231 -27.83 -37.90 36.22
C ALA A 231 -27.28 -36.47 36.10
N ASP A 232 -26.24 -36.26 35.29
CA ASP A 232 -25.66 -34.93 35.10
C ASP A 232 -26.58 -34.01 34.31
N GLY A 233 -27.37 -34.55 33.37
CA GLY A 233 -28.44 -33.82 32.70
C GLY A 233 -29.52 -33.35 33.67
N GLN A 234 -29.94 -34.22 34.59
CA GLN A 234 -30.95 -33.88 35.61
C GLN A 234 -30.44 -32.81 36.58
N LYS A 235 -29.18 -32.92 37.04
CA LYS A 235 -28.53 -31.90 37.88
C LYS A 235 -28.46 -30.56 37.17
N LEU A 236 -28.03 -30.54 35.90
CA LEU A 236 -27.94 -29.31 35.11
C LEU A 236 -29.31 -28.66 34.93
N ALA A 237 -30.33 -29.45 34.55
CA ALA A 237 -31.70 -28.96 34.37
C ALA A 237 -32.25 -28.36 35.67
N SER A 238 -32.08 -29.04 36.81
CA SER A 238 -32.51 -28.54 38.10
C SER A 238 -31.76 -27.27 38.53
N ALA A 239 -30.45 -27.20 38.29
CA ALA A 239 -29.62 -26.05 38.64
C ALA A 239 -30.06 -24.80 37.88
N LEU A 240 -30.26 -24.92 36.55
CA LEU A 240 -30.66 -23.79 35.72
C LEU A 240 -32.12 -23.39 35.96
N PHE A 241 -33.03 -24.34 36.17
CA PHE A 241 -34.43 -24.05 36.45
C PHE A 241 -34.64 -23.34 37.80
N GLY A 242 -33.75 -23.57 38.77
CA GLY A 242 -33.78 -22.90 40.08
C GLY A 242 -33.26 -21.46 40.07
N LEU A 243 -32.72 -20.96 38.96
CA LEU A 243 -32.20 -19.59 38.87
C LEU A 243 -33.31 -18.58 38.60
N ASN A 244 -33.21 -17.42 39.26
CA ASN A 244 -34.03 -16.26 38.94
C ASN A 244 -33.42 -15.47 37.78
N THR A 245 -34.26 -14.93 36.91
CA THR A 245 -33.84 -13.92 35.95
C THR A 245 -33.68 -12.56 36.62
N ALA A 246 -32.75 -11.76 36.11
CA ALA A 246 -32.48 -10.40 36.55
C ALA A 246 -32.92 -9.39 35.48
N MET A 247 -33.42 -8.25 35.96
CA MET A 247 -33.52 -7.03 35.16
C MET A 247 -32.24 -6.22 35.39
N PHE A 248 -31.53 -5.86 34.34
CA PHE A 248 -30.27 -5.13 34.45
C PHE A 248 -30.14 -4.05 33.36
N GLN A 249 -29.27 -3.08 33.62
CA GLN A 249 -28.86 -2.06 32.66
C GLN A 249 -27.37 -2.23 32.40
N LEU A 250 -26.92 -1.93 31.19
CA LEU A 250 -25.50 -1.98 30.86
C LEU A 250 -24.78 -0.74 31.44
N ASN A 251 -23.70 -0.94 32.18
CA ASN A 251 -22.91 0.16 32.77
C ASN A 251 -22.44 1.18 31.71
N ALA A 252 -22.04 0.72 30.52
CA ALA A 252 -21.68 1.61 29.41
C ALA A 252 -22.88 2.48 28.97
N SER A 253 -24.09 1.92 28.91
CA SER A 253 -25.29 2.68 28.58
C SER A 253 -25.67 3.68 29.67
N ILE A 254 -25.50 3.31 30.95
CA ILE A 254 -25.69 4.23 32.09
C ILE A 254 -24.71 5.40 31.99
N ALA A 255 -23.43 5.13 31.74
CA ALA A 255 -22.40 6.16 31.62
C ALA A 255 -22.71 7.16 30.49
N THR A 256 -23.21 6.68 29.34
CA THR A 256 -23.52 7.53 28.19
C THR A 256 -24.86 8.26 28.32
N LYS A 257 -25.90 7.63 28.87
CA LYS A 257 -27.29 8.12 28.79
C LYS A 257 -27.89 8.53 30.15
N GLY A 258 -27.23 8.19 31.25
CA GLY A 258 -27.77 8.26 32.60
C GLY A 258 -28.67 7.07 32.95
N ALA A 259 -28.72 6.72 34.24
CA ALA A 259 -29.47 5.56 34.73
C ALA A 259 -30.98 5.63 34.40
N ALA A 260 -31.57 6.82 34.41
CA ALA A 260 -32.99 7.02 34.10
C ALA A 260 -33.33 6.70 32.62
N ASN A 261 -32.37 6.85 31.69
CA ASN A 261 -32.61 6.68 30.25
C ASN A 261 -31.98 5.41 29.67
N ALA A 262 -31.09 4.74 30.41
CA ALA A 262 -30.52 3.47 29.99
C ALA A 262 -31.62 2.39 29.93
N ARG A 263 -31.61 1.59 28.86
CA ARG A 263 -32.65 0.57 28.65
C ARG A 263 -32.50 -0.58 29.66
N LEU A 264 -33.64 -1.16 30.03
CA LEU A 264 -33.71 -2.37 30.83
C LEU A 264 -33.55 -3.60 29.93
N HIS A 265 -32.71 -4.53 30.37
CA HIS A 265 -32.47 -5.84 29.76
C HIS A 265 -32.91 -6.92 30.74
N ALA A 266 -33.32 -8.08 30.23
CA ALA A 266 -33.75 -9.23 31.03
C ALA A 266 -32.90 -10.44 30.69
N GLY A 267 -32.47 -11.20 31.71
CA GLY A 267 -31.71 -12.42 31.48
C GLY A 267 -31.08 -13.00 32.74
N PHE A 268 -30.12 -13.91 32.56
CA PHE A 268 -29.30 -14.49 33.62
C PHE A 268 -27.96 -13.77 33.74
N ILE A 269 -27.40 -13.77 34.96
CA ILE A 269 -26.03 -13.33 35.22
C ILE A 269 -25.10 -14.54 35.12
N ALA A 270 -24.04 -14.44 34.33
CA ALA A 270 -23.16 -15.58 34.02
C ALA A 270 -22.54 -16.23 35.27
N GLN A 271 -22.16 -15.42 36.24
CA GLN A 271 -21.60 -15.89 37.52
C GLN A 271 -22.62 -16.66 38.36
N GLN A 272 -23.91 -16.31 38.27
CA GLN A 272 -24.97 -17.05 38.97
C GLN A 272 -25.17 -18.42 38.31
N VAL A 273 -25.07 -18.50 36.98
CA VAL A 273 -25.10 -19.76 36.23
C VAL A 273 -23.90 -20.64 36.61
N GLU A 274 -22.69 -20.08 36.61
CA GLU A 274 -21.46 -20.77 37.06
C GLU A 274 -21.62 -21.34 38.47
N ALA A 275 -22.07 -20.51 39.41
CA ALA A 275 -22.24 -20.90 40.80
C ALA A 275 -23.30 -22.00 40.97
N ALA A 276 -24.42 -21.92 40.25
CA ALA A 276 -25.48 -22.94 40.33
C ALA A 276 -25.03 -24.29 39.78
N ILE A 277 -24.31 -24.30 38.64
CA ILE A 277 -23.76 -25.53 38.06
C ILE A 277 -22.73 -26.14 39.02
N THR A 278 -21.84 -25.32 39.56
CA THR A 278 -20.82 -25.76 40.54
C THR A 278 -21.47 -26.32 41.81
N ALA A 279 -22.49 -25.65 42.35
CA ALA A 279 -23.23 -26.11 43.53
C ALA A 279 -23.97 -27.43 43.30
N ALA A 280 -24.37 -27.73 42.06
CA ALA A 280 -24.91 -29.02 41.68
C ALA A 280 -23.85 -30.14 41.53
N GLY A 281 -22.56 -29.82 41.80
CA GLY A 281 -21.44 -30.76 41.68
C GLY A 281 -21.01 -31.01 40.24
N LEU A 282 -21.32 -30.09 39.31
CA LEU A 282 -20.94 -30.16 37.91
C LEU A 282 -19.84 -29.13 37.61
N ASP A 283 -19.07 -29.38 36.55
CA ASP A 283 -18.06 -28.44 36.06
C ASP A 283 -18.66 -27.54 34.96
N PRO A 284 -18.81 -26.21 35.19
CA PRO A 284 -19.36 -25.29 34.21
C PRO A 284 -18.62 -25.30 32.87
N ALA A 285 -17.29 -25.51 32.88
CA ALA A 285 -16.48 -25.47 31.66
C ALA A 285 -16.76 -26.64 30.71
N LYS A 286 -17.42 -27.71 31.17
CA LYS A 286 -17.87 -28.83 30.32
C LYS A 286 -19.14 -28.53 29.53
N TYR A 287 -19.83 -27.43 29.83
CA TYR A 287 -21.07 -27.05 29.16
C TYR A 287 -20.88 -25.74 28.41
N ALA A 288 -20.90 -25.82 27.07
CA ALA A 288 -20.67 -24.68 26.19
C ALA A 288 -21.68 -23.52 26.36
N LEU A 289 -22.77 -23.73 27.11
CA LEU A 289 -23.74 -22.70 27.48
C LEU A 289 -23.12 -21.57 28.33
N TRP A 290 -22.07 -21.86 29.09
CA TRP A 290 -21.30 -20.88 29.85
C TRP A 290 -19.89 -20.81 29.26
N THR A 291 -19.41 -19.59 29.05
CA THR A 291 -18.06 -19.38 28.52
C THR A 291 -17.32 -18.35 29.37
N ASN A 292 -16.00 -18.51 29.45
CA ASN A 292 -15.12 -17.59 30.14
C ASN A 292 -13.93 -17.30 29.22
N SER A 293 -13.79 -16.05 28.79
CA SER A 293 -12.78 -15.67 27.78
C SER A 293 -11.90 -14.54 28.29
N PRO A 294 -10.59 -14.58 28.02
CA PRO A 294 -9.69 -13.50 28.42
C PRO A 294 -10.06 -12.21 27.68
N VAL A 295 -9.94 -11.10 28.39
CA VAL A 295 -10.15 -9.75 27.86
C VAL A 295 -8.83 -9.21 27.33
N TYR A 296 -8.89 -8.62 26.14
CA TYR A 296 -7.78 -7.91 25.52
C TYR A 296 -8.06 -6.42 25.51
N GLU A 297 -7.01 -5.61 25.64
CA GLU A 297 -7.09 -4.17 25.49
C GLU A 297 -6.08 -3.70 24.45
N THR A 298 -6.48 -2.68 23.69
CA THR A 298 -5.59 -1.98 22.76
C THR A 298 -5.17 -0.68 23.42
N THR A 299 -3.87 -0.50 23.60
CA THR A 299 -3.30 0.71 24.18
C THR A 299 -2.37 1.37 23.19
N GLU A 300 -2.45 2.69 23.11
CA GLU A 300 -1.47 3.52 22.42
C GLU A 300 -0.18 3.57 23.24
N VAL A 301 0.91 3.09 22.65
CA VAL A 301 2.24 3.08 23.25
C VAL A 301 3.14 4.03 22.47
N ASP A 302 3.77 4.96 23.18
CA ASP A 302 4.86 5.76 22.62
C ASP A 302 6.07 4.85 22.37
N THR A 303 6.47 4.72 21.11
CA THR A 303 7.60 3.88 20.70
C THR A 303 8.95 4.44 21.13
N GLY A 304 8.99 5.66 21.67
CA GLY A 304 10.22 6.42 21.95
C GLY A 304 10.88 6.98 20.69
N LYS A 305 10.28 6.79 19.52
CA LYS A 305 10.76 7.32 18.23
C LYS A 305 9.97 8.56 17.83
N LYS A 306 10.61 9.44 17.06
CA LYS A 306 9.97 10.65 16.52
C LYS A 306 9.89 10.62 15.00
N ASP A 307 8.85 11.21 14.44
CA ASP A 307 8.74 11.46 13.00
C ASP A 307 9.69 12.59 12.56
N ALA A 308 9.71 12.87 11.25
CA ALA A 308 10.55 13.91 10.67
C ALA A 308 10.21 15.34 11.16
N GLN A 309 9.00 15.52 11.71
CA GLN A 309 8.50 16.77 12.28
C GLN A 309 8.71 16.85 13.79
N GLY A 310 9.28 15.80 14.41
CA GLY A 310 9.58 15.74 15.84
C GLY A 310 8.42 15.23 16.71
N ASN A 311 7.31 14.77 16.14
CA ASN A 311 6.18 14.20 16.88
C ASN A 311 6.48 12.75 17.27
N ALA A 312 5.98 12.31 18.42
CA ALA A 312 6.12 10.93 18.86
C ALA A 312 5.38 9.97 17.92
N ILE A 313 6.03 8.86 17.56
CA ILE A 313 5.40 7.77 16.82
C ILE A 313 4.68 6.88 17.83
N ILE A 314 3.36 6.84 17.72
CA ILE A 314 2.47 6.04 18.57
C ILE A 314 2.08 4.75 17.85
N GLU A 315 2.12 3.63 18.56
CA GLU A 315 1.67 2.33 18.06
C GLU A 315 0.50 1.79 18.90
N ASN A 316 -0.44 1.13 18.23
CA ASN A 316 -1.54 0.43 18.91
C ASN A 316 -1.11 -1.00 19.21
N VAL A 317 -0.93 -1.31 20.49
CA VAL A 317 -0.57 -2.65 20.95
C VAL A 317 -1.79 -3.30 21.58
N THR A 318 -2.19 -4.46 21.05
CA THR A 318 -3.23 -5.30 21.66
C THR A 318 -2.57 -6.30 22.60
N SER A 319 -2.95 -6.26 23.88
CA SER A 319 -2.40 -7.16 24.90
C SER A 319 -3.49 -7.68 25.83
N LEU A 320 -3.13 -8.70 26.60
CA LEU A 320 -3.97 -9.28 27.63
C LEU A 320 -4.22 -8.25 28.76
N LYS A 321 -5.49 -7.92 28.99
CA LYS A 321 -5.87 -6.97 30.03
C LYS A 321 -5.64 -7.55 31.41
N LYS A 322 -4.96 -6.78 32.27
CA LYS A 322 -4.71 -7.12 33.67
C LYS A 322 -5.51 -6.23 34.63
N ASP A 323 -5.91 -6.79 35.76
CA ASP A 323 -6.50 -6.02 36.85
C ASP A 323 -5.43 -5.23 37.64
N ALA A 324 -5.85 -4.44 38.63
CA ALA A 324 -4.95 -3.66 39.47
C ALA A 324 -3.95 -4.50 40.30
N ARG A 325 -4.14 -5.82 40.36
CA ARG A 325 -3.27 -6.79 41.05
C ARG A 325 -2.39 -7.56 40.06
N GLY A 326 -2.47 -7.28 38.76
CA GLY A 326 -1.70 -7.94 37.72
C GLY A 326 -2.31 -9.25 37.19
N ASN A 327 -3.52 -9.63 37.61
CA ASN A 327 -4.17 -10.85 37.16
C ASN A 327 -4.90 -10.65 35.84
N GLN A 328 -4.97 -11.70 35.02
CA GLN A 328 -5.74 -11.69 33.78
C GLN A 328 -7.23 -11.40 34.05
N VAL A 329 -7.79 -10.44 33.31
CA VAL A 329 -9.22 -10.16 33.33
C VAL A 329 -9.94 -11.10 32.37
N TYR A 330 -11.07 -11.65 32.80
CA TYR A 330 -11.94 -12.48 31.98
C TYR A 330 -13.36 -11.91 31.91
N THR A 331 -14.03 -12.17 30.79
CA THR A 331 -15.46 -11.93 30.62
C THR A 331 -16.18 -13.28 30.57
N GLN A 332 -17.14 -13.46 31.48
CA GLN A 332 -18.06 -14.58 31.44
C GLN A 332 -19.27 -14.25 30.55
N MET A 333 -19.69 -15.19 29.71
CA MET A 333 -20.80 -15.01 28.76
C MET A 333 -21.68 -16.26 28.77
N LEU A 334 -22.91 -16.08 28.26
CA LEU A 334 -23.91 -17.14 28.19
C LEU A 334 -24.40 -17.34 26.76
N ARG A 335 -24.54 -18.60 26.34
CA ARG A 335 -25.24 -18.97 25.10
C ARG A 335 -26.71 -19.26 25.44
N TYR A 336 -27.53 -18.23 25.38
CA TYR A 336 -28.94 -18.29 25.79
C TYR A 336 -29.72 -19.39 25.08
N ASP A 337 -29.49 -19.65 23.80
CA ASP A 337 -30.20 -20.71 23.07
C ASP A 337 -30.00 -22.10 23.72
N GLN A 338 -28.79 -22.40 24.22
CA GLN A 338 -28.53 -23.66 24.90
C GLN A 338 -29.18 -23.71 26.29
N ILE A 339 -29.15 -22.60 27.02
CA ILE A 339 -29.83 -22.47 28.33
C ILE A 339 -31.34 -22.69 28.15
N LEU A 340 -31.95 -22.05 27.15
CA LEU A 340 -33.37 -22.20 26.84
C LEU A 340 -33.72 -23.64 26.48
N CYS A 341 -32.88 -24.35 25.70
CA CYS A 341 -33.09 -25.79 25.45
C CYS A 341 -33.12 -26.62 26.74
N VAL A 342 -32.22 -26.36 27.68
CA VAL A 342 -32.21 -27.06 28.98
C VAL A 342 -33.45 -26.71 29.80
N LEU A 343 -33.83 -25.43 29.84
CA LEU A 343 -35.02 -24.97 30.56
C LEU A 343 -36.31 -25.56 29.96
N PHE A 344 -36.41 -25.72 28.65
CA PHE A 344 -37.57 -26.38 28.04
C PHE A 344 -37.71 -27.83 28.51
N GLU A 345 -36.62 -28.58 28.59
CA GLU A 345 -36.66 -29.95 29.13
C GLU A 345 -36.96 -29.96 30.63
N ALA A 346 -36.40 -29.03 31.41
CA ALA A 346 -36.73 -28.89 32.82
C ALA A 346 -38.23 -28.57 33.04
N CYS A 347 -38.78 -27.67 32.23
CA CYS A 347 -40.22 -27.34 32.23
C CYS A 347 -41.07 -28.56 31.90
N LYS A 348 -40.73 -29.32 30.86
CA LYS A 348 -41.46 -30.56 30.50
C LYS A 348 -41.47 -31.55 31.66
N ALA A 349 -40.32 -31.78 32.31
CA ALA A 349 -40.23 -32.67 33.46
C ALA A 349 -41.07 -32.16 34.64
N LYS A 350 -41.05 -30.85 34.92
CA LYS A 350 -41.83 -30.25 36.01
C LYS A 350 -43.33 -30.33 35.77
N ILE A 351 -43.77 -30.08 34.54
CA ILE A 351 -45.18 -30.19 34.13
C ILE A 351 -45.65 -31.63 34.31
N ALA A 352 -44.90 -32.62 33.80
CA ALA A 352 -45.24 -34.03 33.97
C ALA A 352 -45.32 -34.45 35.45
N ALA A 353 -44.41 -33.96 36.29
CA ALA A 353 -44.45 -34.21 37.73
C ALA A 353 -45.69 -33.59 38.39
N GLN A 354 -46.10 -32.39 37.97
CA GLN A 354 -47.30 -31.72 38.46
C GLN A 354 -48.58 -32.44 38.01
N ASP A 355 -48.65 -32.89 36.77
CA ASP A 355 -49.80 -33.66 36.26
C ASP A 355 -49.99 -34.96 37.04
N ASN A 356 -48.88 -35.68 37.32
CA ASN A 356 -48.92 -36.88 38.16
C ASN A 356 -49.38 -36.58 39.59
N ALA A 357 -48.89 -35.49 40.19
CA ALA A 357 -49.32 -35.07 41.52
C ALA A 357 -50.81 -34.69 41.56
N LEU A 358 -51.30 -34.00 40.52
CA LEU A 358 -52.70 -33.63 40.38
C LEU A 358 -53.60 -34.85 40.18
N ALA A 359 -53.18 -35.82 39.37
CA ALA A 359 -53.89 -37.09 39.20
C ALA A 359 -53.99 -37.85 40.53
N ALA A 360 -52.88 -37.97 41.27
CA ALA A 360 -52.86 -38.61 42.58
C ALA A 360 -53.76 -37.89 43.60
N LEU A 361 -53.76 -36.55 43.60
CA LEU A 361 -54.63 -35.76 44.46
C LEU A 361 -56.11 -35.99 44.10
N THR A 362 -56.43 -36.01 42.80
CA THR A 362 -57.79 -36.28 42.30
C THR A 362 -58.28 -37.66 42.75
N THR A 363 -57.44 -38.69 42.65
CA THR A 363 -57.76 -40.04 43.16
C THR A 363 -58.01 -40.04 44.66
N ARG A 364 -57.19 -39.32 45.44
CA ARG A 364 -57.35 -39.22 46.90
C ARG A 364 -58.64 -38.49 47.29
N VAL A 365 -59.00 -37.42 46.59
CA VAL A 365 -60.25 -36.69 46.81
C VAL A 365 -61.44 -37.60 46.54
N ALA A 366 -61.47 -38.29 45.40
CA ALA A 366 -62.53 -39.24 45.07
C ALA A 366 -62.69 -40.35 46.13
N ALA A 367 -61.58 -40.87 46.65
CA ALA A 367 -61.61 -41.87 47.72
C ALA A 367 -62.16 -41.32 49.06
N LEU A 368 -61.85 -40.06 49.40
CA LEU A 368 -62.37 -39.40 50.59
C LEU A 368 -63.87 -39.09 50.46
N GLU A 369 -64.30 -38.61 49.29
CA GLU A 369 -65.72 -38.37 49.00
C GLU A 369 -66.53 -39.66 49.12
N ALA A 370 -66.04 -40.76 48.55
CA ALA A 370 -66.67 -42.08 48.69
C ALA A 370 -66.77 -42.55 50.16
N LYS A 371 -65.74 -42.28 50.97
CA LYS A 371 -65.75 -42.59 52.41
C LYS A 371 -66.74 -41.74 53.20
N SER A 372 -66.89 -40.46 52.84
CA SER A 372 -67.84 -39.54 53.49
C SER A 372 -69.30 -39.84 53.14
N ALA A 373 -69.55 -40.43 51.96
CA ALA A 373 -70.87 -40.85 51.51
C ALA A 373 -71.29 -42.24 52.03
N ALA A 374 -70.40 -42.97 52.70
CA ALA A 374 -70.74 -44.25 53.32
C ALA A 374 -71.69 -44.04 54.51
N PRO A 375 -72.84 -44.72 54.59
CA PRO A 375 -73.78 -44.54 55.68
C PRO A 375 -73.14 -44.93 57.01
N ALA A 376 -73.41 -44.17 58.08
CA ALA A 376 -72.97 -44.48 59.43
C ALA A 376 -73.55 -45.84 59.85
N THR A 377 -72.77 -46.91 59.71
CA THR A 377 -73.09 -48.21 60.31
C THR A 377 -73.02 -48.03 61.82
N GLY A 378 -74.20 -48.04 62.45
CA GLY A 378 -74.44 -47.46 63.76
C GLY A 378 -73.73 -48.12 64.94
N SER A 379 -73.61 -47.35 66.02
CA SER A 379 -73.69 -47.87 67.38
C SER A 379 -75.09 -47.56 67.92
N ALA A 380 -76.03 -48.50 67.71
CA ALA A 380 -77.20 -48.60 68.57
C ALA A 380 -76.80 -49.52 69.73
N SER A 381 -76.62 -48.93 70.91
CA SER A 381 -76.68 -49.62 72.21
C SER A 381 -78.11 -49.64 72.70
#